data_AF-E0RW15-F1
#
_entry.id   AF-E0RW15-F1
#
_cell.length_a   1.000
_cell.length_b   1.000
_cell.length_c   1.000
_cell.angle_alpha   90.00
_cell.angle_beta   90.00
_cell.angle_gamma   90.00
#
_symmetry.space_group_name_H-M   'P 1'
#
loop_
_entity.id
_entity.type
_entity.pdbx_description
1 polymer ?
#
loop_
_entity_poly.entity_id
_entity_poly.type
_entity_poly.pdbx_seq_one_letter_code
_entity_poly.pdbx_strand_id
1 'polypeptide(L)'
;MYVNKKAHYLSNSLFWAAGIHCLANAALFVVRRVAQNDIASQPDMVNTTILAGQIAVAAIQVILIAFVFIGAFDKLKSALSVVEESDRLKMAVLQQEAMGNKIPALTGDSIGKLLELWGAILIAVRMVYDICSLVYRRFITDLIDYSGSISSSGEEFVALYNNTHGFKYIGLLIALLLGSLMTGIFLNDKMIKVITLILLTFFLLSFVLLGMHTVTVAGYSVGIVWTSVIFHLVETVGLFILGLYLRKKYIGL
;
A
#
# COMPACT_ATOMS: atom_id res chain seq x y z
N MET A 1 -20.65 -14.25 -21.75
CA MET A 1 -20.17 -12.91 -22.18
C MET A 1 -18.67 -13.04 -22.44
N TYR A 2 -18.18 -12.81 -23.67
CA TYR A 2 -16.76 -12.54 -23.87
C TYR A 2 -16.36 -11.52 -22.81
N VAL A 3 -15.36 -11.77 -21.97
CA VAL A 3 -14.97 -10.78 -20.98
C VAL A 3 -14.71 -9.49 -21.73
N ASN A 4 -15.60 -8.52 -21.50
CA ASN A 4 -15.69 -7.32 -22.31
C ASN A 4 -14.29 -6.69 -22.30
N LYS A 5 -13.72 -6.40 -23.47
CA LYS A 5 -12.37 -5.78 -23.55
C LYS A 5 -12.24 -4.48 -22.74
N LYS A 6 -13.38 -3.91 -22.32
CA LYS A 6 -13.47 -2.70 -21.50
C LYS A 6 -13.59 -2.97 -19.99
N ALA A 7 -13.93 -4.19 -19.57
CA ALA A 7 -14.08 -4.54 -18.16
C ALA A 7 -12.71 -4.92 -17.57
N HIS A 8 -12.39 -4.36 -16.41
CA HIS A 8 -11.08 -4.44 -15.77
C HIS A 8 -11.25 -4.30 -14.26
N TYR A 9 -11.68 -5.36 -13.58
CA TYR A 9 -12.15 -5.26 -12.20
C TYR A 9 -11.01 -5.02 -11.20
N LEU A 10 -10.00 -5.89 -11.21
CA LEU A 10 -8.83 -5.82 -10.34
C LEU A 10 -7.96 -4.62 -10.68
N SER A 11 -7.62 -4.42 -11.96
CA SER A 11 -6.71 -3.32 -12.31
C SER A 11 -7.33 -1.95 -12.02
N ASN A 12 -8.63 -1.74 -12.29
CA ASN A 12 -9.31 -0.51 -11.89
C ASN A 12 -9.38 -0.35 -10.36
N SER A 13 -9.59 -1.44 -9.61
CA SER A 13 -9.61 -1.38 -8.14
C SER A 13 -8.26 -0.95 -7.57
N LEU A 14 -7.17 -1.49 -8.11
CA LEU A 14 -5.81 -1.07 -7.74
C LEU A 14 -5.55 0.40 -8.09
N PHE A 15 -6.02 0.90 -9.24
CA PHE A 15 -5.94 2.32 -9.59
C PHE A 15 -6.69 3.21 -8.62
N TRP A 16 -7.94 2.86 -8.31
CA TRP A 16 -8.75 3.64 -7.38
C TRP A 16 -8.14 3.63 -5.98
N ALA A 17 -7.63 2.49 -5.51
CA ALA A 17 -6.91 2.40 -4.25
C ALA A 17 -5.67 3.33 -4.23
N ALA A 18 -4.81 3.27 -5.26
CA ALA A 18 -3.65 4.16 -5.37
C ALA A 18 -4.07 5.65 -5.39
N GLY A 19 -5.14 5.99 -6.11
CA GLY A 19 -5.72 7.32 -6.14
C GLY A 19 -6.20 7.79 -4.76
N ILE A 20 -6.91 6.93 -4.02
CA ILE A 20 -7.36 7.20 -2.65
C ILE A 20 -6.15 7.44 -1.74
N HIS A 21 -5.07 6.65 -1.84
CA HIS A 21 -3.84 6.88 -1.08
C HIS A 21 -3.23 8.26 -1.36
N CYS A 22 -3.13 8.64 -2.64
CA CYS A 22 -2.63 9.97 -3.02
C CYS A 22 -3.50 11.10 -2.46
N LEU A 23 -4.82 10.98 -2.55
CA LEU A 23 -5.76 11.97 -2.02
C LEU A 23 -5.69 12.06 -0.49
N ALA A 24 -5.59 10.92 0.21
CA ALA A 24 -5.42 10.89 1.66
C ALA A 24 -4.13 11.61 2.08
N ASN A 25 -3.01 11.36 1.39
CA ASN A 25 -1.75 12.05 1.66
C ASN A 25 -1.84 13.56 1.39
N ALA A 26 -2.53 13.98 0.33
CA ALA A 26 -2.79 15.39 0.05
C ALA A 26 -3.66 16.03 1.16
N ALA A 27 -4.70 15.33 1.62
CA ALA A 27 -5.54 15.79 2.73
C ALA A 27 -4.73 15.92 4.04
N LEU A 28 -3.87 14.94 4.36
CA LEU A 28 -2.97 15.03 5.52
C LEU A 28 -2.00 16.20 5.41
N PHE A 29 -1.48 16.48 4.22
CA PHE A 29 -0.63 17.64 3.99
C PHE A 29 -1.38 18.94 4.32
N VAL A 30 -2.62 19.09 3.84
CA VAL A 30 -3.47 20.25 4.16
C VAL A 30 -3.75 20.35 5.65
N VAL A 31 -4.12 19.24 6.31
CA VAL A 31 -4.32 19.19 7.77
C VAL A 31 -3.09 19.69 8.50
N ARG A 32 -1.89 19.19 8.16
CA ARG A 32 -0.64 19.63 8.78
C ARG A 32 -0.37 21.10 8.54
N ARG A 33 -0.62 21.60 7.34
CA ARG A 33 -0.38 23.00 6.99
C ARG A 33 -1.30 23.96 7.76
N VAL A 34 -2.55 23.57 7.98
CA VAL A 34 -3.55 24.41 8.68
C VAL A 34 -3.44 24.28 10.19
N ALA A 35 -3.09 23.10 10.70
CA ALA A 35 -2.99 22.82 12.14
C ALA A 35 -1.58 23.02 12.72
N GLN A 36 -0.66 23.63 11.97
CA GLN A 36 0.68 23.99 12.48
C GLN A 36 0.55 24.83 13.76
N ASN A 37 1.21 24.40 14.83
CA ASN A 37 1.19 25.12 16.11
C ASN A 37 1.95 26.44 16.00
N ASP A 38 1.55 27.43 16.80
CA ASP A 38 2.28 28.70 16.97
C ASP A 38 3.65 28.51 17.68
N ILE A 39 3.88 27.36 18.32
CA ILE A 39 5.10 27.03 19.06
C ILE A 39 6.07 26.26 18.16
N ALA A 40 7.00 26.98 17.52
CA ALA A 40 7.97 26.45 16.57
C ALA A 40 8.96 25.41 17.15
N SER A 41 9.04 25.27 18.47
CA SER A 41 10.03 24.40 19.15
C SER A 41 9.57 22.97 19.39
N GLN A 42 8.30 22.63 19.14
CA GLN A 42 7.77 21.28 19.36
C GLN A 42 7.57 20.53 18.02
N PRO A 43 7.88 19.22 17.97
CA PRO A 43 7.69 18.44 16.75
C PRO A 43 6.20 18.22 16.44
N ASP A 44 5.80 18.25 15.17
CA ASP A 44 4.41 18.03 14.72
C ASP A 44 3.77 16.76 15.27
N MET A 45 4.59 15.75 15.60
CA MET A 45 4.14 14.49 16.17
C MET A 45 3.55 14.62 17.58
N VAL A 46 3.68 15.76 18.29
CA VAL A 46 2.98 15.98 19.58
C VAL A 46 1.65 16.72 19.42
N ASN A 47 1.36 17.29 18.25
CA ASN A 47 0.15 18.07 18.00
C ASN A 47 -1.11 17.16 17.93
N THR A 48 -2.07 17.39 18.83
CA THR A 48 -3.29 16.58 18.97
C THR A 48 -4.30 16.83 17.84
N THR A 49 -4.34 18.04 17.28
CA THR A 49 -5.18 18.36 16.12
C THR A 49 -4.70 17.61 14.88
N ILE A 50 -3.39 17.57 14.64
CA ILE A 50 -2.78 16.77 13.56
C ILE A 50 -3.08 15.28 13.79
N LEU A 51 -3.08 14.80 15.03
CA LEU A 51 -3.44 13.42 15.36
C LEU A 51 -4.88 13.08 14.95
N ALA A 52 -5.82 13.92 15.38
CA ALA A 52 -7.23 13.72 15.12
C ALA A 52 -7.52 13.75 13.62
N GLY A 53 -6.93 14.71 12.90
CA GLY A 53 -7.01 14.76 11.44
C GLY A 53 -6.39 13.53 10.77
N GLN A 54 -5.26 13.03 11.28
CA GLN A 54 -4.65 11.80 10.77
C GLN A 54 -5.55 10.58 10.93
N ILE A 55 -6.15 10.40 12.11
CA ILE A 55 -7.08 9.30 12.39
C ILE A 55 -8.31 9.40 11.48
N ALA A 56 -8.88 10.60 11.32
CA ALA A 56 -10.06 10.82 10.48
C ALA A 56 -9.78 10.48 9.01
N VAL A 57 -8.67 10.99 8.44
CA VAL A 57 -8.29 10.71 7.05
C VAL A 57 -8.00 9.22 6.86
N ALA A 58 -7.29 8.59 7.80
CA ALA A 58 -7.01 7.15 7.76
C ALA A 58 -8.30 6.31 7.76
N ALA A 59 -9.26 6.61 8.63
CA ALA A 59 -10.54 5.90 8.69
C ALA A 59 -11.32 6.02 7.38
N ILE A 60 -11.41 7.24 6.82
CA ILE A 60 -12.06 7.48 5.53
C ILE A 60 -11.36 6.69 4.42
N GLN A 61 -10.02 6.71 4.38
CA GLN A 61 -9.23 5.97 3.40
C GLN A 61 -9.54 4.47 3.43
N VAL A 62 -9.54 3.84 4.61
CA VAL A 62 -9.84 2.40 4.75
C VAL A 62 -11.24 2.08 4.24
N ILE A 63 -12.24 2.89 4.62
CA ILE A 63 -13.63 2.72 4.19
C ILE A 63 -13.76 2.82 2.66
N LEU A 64 -13.13 3.82 2.05
CA LEU A 64 -13.16 4.00 0.60
C LEU A 64 -12.49 2.83 -0.15
N ILE A 65 -11.34 2.34 0.34
CA ILE A 65 -10.67 1.17 -0.24
C ILE A 65 -11.59 -0.06 -0.15
N ALA A 66 -12.23 -0.28 0.99
CA ALA A 66 -13.18 -1.40 1.17
C ALA A 66 -14.33 -1.32 0.15
N PHE A 67 -14.95 -0.15 -0.01
CA PHE A 67 -16.03 0.05 -0.99
C PHE A 67 -15.58 -0.21 -2.43
N VAL A 68 -14.36 0.18 -2.79
CA VAL A 68 -13.81 -0.08 -4.14
C VAL A 68 -13.74 -1.58 -4.41
N PHE A 69 -13.15 -2.36 -3.50
CA PHE A 69 -12.95 -3.80 -3.71
C PHE A 69 -14.26 -4.60 -3.60
N ILE A 70 -15.12 -4.29 -2.62
CA ILE A 70 -16.44 -4.92 -2.50
C ILE A 70 -17.28 -4.62 -3.74
N GLY A 71 -17.35 -3.36 -4.17
CA GLY A 71 -18.11 -2.98 -5.35
C GLY A 71 -17.59 -3.61 -6.65
N ALA A 72 -16.28 -3.79 -6.79
CA ALA A 72 -15.69 -4.51 -7.92
C ALA A 72 -16.02 -6.01 -7.89
N PHE A 73 -15.98 -6.62 -6.71
CA PHE A 73 -16.32 -8.02 -6.50
C PHE A 73 -17.80 -8.32 -6.79
N ASP A 74 -18.71 -7.47 -6.31
CA ASP A 74 -20.15 -7.62 -6.56
C ASP A 74 -20.48 -7.48 -8.06
N LYS A 75 -19.86 -6.51 -8.73
CA LYS A 75 -20.00 -6.35 -10.19
C LYS A 75 -19.48 -7.57 -10.94
N LEU A 76 -18.35 -8.15 -10.52
CA LEU A 76 -17.82 -9.38 -11.10
C LEU A 76 -18.76 -10.56 -10.87
N LYS A 77 -19.24 -10.77 -9.65
CA LYS A 77 -20.20 -11.84 -9.33
C LYS A 77 -21.50 -11.73 -10.12
N SER A 78 -22.05 -10.53 -10.22
CA SER A 78 -23.24 -10.26 -11.04
C SER A 78 -22.99 -10.56 -12.53
N ALA A 79 -21.79 -10.24 -13.04
CA ALA A 79 -21.43 -10.58 -14.42
C ALA A 79 -21.22 -12.10 -14.64
N LEU A 80 -20.86 -12.86 -13.59
CA LEU A 80 -20.67 -14.31 -13.65
C LEU A 80 -21.94 -15.12 -13.39
N SER A 81 -22.94 -14.53 -12.71
CA SER A 81 -24.20 -15.24 -12.37
C SER A 81 -25.05 -15.56 -13.60
N VAL A 82 -24.82 -14.89 -14.73
CA VAL A 82 -25.50 -15.18 -16.00
C VAL A 82 -24.86 -16.33 -16.79
N VAL A 83 -23.77 -16.93 -16.27
CA VAL A 83 -23.08 -18.06 -16.90
C VAL A 83 -23.03 -19.25 -15.96
N GLU A 84 -23.46 -20.41 -16.45
CA GLU A 84 -23.36 -21.67 -15.74
C GLU A 84 -21.91 -21.98 -15.36
N GLU A 85 -21.70 -22.54 -14.17
CA GLU A 85 -20.37 -22.80 -13.62
C GLU A 85 -19.56 -23.77 -14.50
N SER A 86 -20.24 -24.76 -15.08
CA SER A 86 -19.70 -25.74 -16.04
C SER A 86 -19.09 -25.11 -17.29
N ASP A 87 -19.55 -23.92 -17.69
CA ASP A 87 -19.13 -23.22 -18.90
C ASP A 87 -18.10 -22.11 -18.63
N ARG A 88 -17.86 -21.75 -17.37
CA ARG A 88 -16.89 -20.69 -17.00
C ARG A 88 -15.47 -21.00 -17.45
N LEU A 89 -15.02 -22.25 -17.29
CA LEU A 89 -13.70 -22.67 -17.73
C LEU A 89 -13.59 -22.67 -19.26
N LYS A 90 -14.63 -23.15 -19.97
CA LYS A 90 -14.68 -23.14 -21.43
C LYS A 90 -14.62 -21.72 -21.98
N MET A 91 -15.31 -20.76 -21.34
CA MET A 91 -15.20 -19.35 -21.71
C MET A 91 -13.78 -18.80 -21.52
N ALA A 92 -13.09 -19.16 -20.43
CA ALA A 92 -11.72 -18.73 -20.19
C ALA A 92 -10.75 -19.30 -21.25
N VAL A 93 -10.95 -20.55 -21.65
CA VAL A 93 -10.17 -21.20 -22.74
C VAL A 93 -10.45 -20.53 -24.08
N LEU A 94 -11.72 -20.30 -24.43
CA LEU A 94 -12.10 -19.58 -25.67
C LEU A 94 -11.51 -18.16 -25.71
N GLN A 95 -11.45 -17.48 -24.57
CA GLN A 95 -10.80 -16.19 -24.47
C GLN A 95 -9.29 -16.30 -24.73
N GLN A 96 -8.62 -17.30 -24.16
CA GLN A 96 -7.20 -17.56 -24.42
C GLN A 96 -6.95 -17.88 -25.90
N GLU A 97 -7.80 -18.68 -26.55
CA GLU A 97 -7.70 -19.00 -27.97
C GLU A 97 -7.89 -17.76 -28.85
N ALA A 98 -8.91 -16.94 -28.57
CA ALA A 98 -9.20 -15.73 -29.33
C ALA A 98 -8.14 -14.63 -29.16
N MET A 99 -7.44 -14.60 -28.02
CA MET A 99 -6.47 -13.56 -27.67
C MET A 99 -5.02 -14.01 -27.79
N GLY A 100 -4.80 -15.29 -28.11
CA GLY A 100 -3.50 -15.93 -28.24
C GLY A 100 -2.97 -16.49 -26.92
N ASN A 101 -2.13 -17.53 -27.04
CA ASN A 101 -1.59 -18.34 -25.94
C ASN A 101 -0.75 -17.58 -24.91
N LYS A 102 -0.51 -16.27 -25.11
CA LYS A 102 0.24 -15.40 -24.19
C LYS A 102 -0.63 -14.86 -23.05
N ILE A 103 -1.96 -14.98 -23.14
CA ILE A 103 -2.89 -14.58 -22.08
C ILE A 103 -3.39 -15.85 -21.38
N PRO A 104 -3.21 -15.99 -20.05
CA PRO A 104 -3.71 -17.15 -19.32
C PRO A 104 -5.23 -17.18 -19.33
N ALA A 105 -5.81 -18.38 -19.47
CA ALA A 105 -7.23 -18.64 -19.24
C ALA A 105 -7.55 -18.45 -17.75
N LEU A 106 -7.85 -17.22 -17.34
CA LEU A 106 -8.31 -16.93 -15.99
C LEU A 106 -9.82 -17.03 -15.93
N THR A 107 -10.31 -17.83 -15.00
CA THR A 107 -11.73 -17.85 -14.66
C THR A 107 -12.10 -16.60 -13.88
N GLY A 108 -13.36 -16.16 -13.99
CA GLY A 108 -13.87 -15.07 -13.16
C GLY A 108 -13.69 -15.33 -11.66
N ASP A 109 -13.74 -16.59 -11.23
CA ASP A 109 -13.49 -16.97 -9.84
C ASP A 109 -12.04 -16.68 -9.41
N SER A 110 -11.07 -16.84 -10.32
CA SER A 110 -9.67 -16.49 -10.07
C SER A 110 -9.49 -14.98 -9.91
N ILE A 111 -10.21 -14.19 -10.72
CA ILE A 111 -10.24 -12.73 -10.59
C ILE A 111 -10.89 -12.32 -9.26
N GLY A 112 -11.98 -12.99 -8.86
CA GLY A 112 -12.65 -12.78 -7.57
C GLY A 112 -11.71 -13.01 -6.39
N LYS A 113 -10.95 -14.12 -6.39
CA LYS A 113 -9.94 -14.41 -5.36
C LYS A 113 -8.83 -13.36 -5.31
N LEU A 114 -8.39 -12.84 -6.47
CA LEU A 114 -7.40 -11.76 -6.49
C LEU A 114 -7.97 -10.44 -5.96
N LEU A 115 -9.24 -10.13 -6.23
CA LEU A 115 -9.91 -8.96 -5.65
C LEU A 115 -10.01 -9.07 -4.12
N GLU A 116 -10.44 -10.22 -3.61
CA GLU A 116 -10.51 -10.48 -2.16
C GLU A 116 -9.13 -10.36 -1.51
N LEU A 117 -8.12 -10.99 -2.12
CA LEU A 117 -6.73 -10.94 -1.64
C LEU A 117 -6.20 -9.50 -1.56
N TRP A 118 -6.33 -8.73 -2.64
CA TRP A 118 -5.83 -7.36 -2.68
C TRP A 118 -6.62 -6.42 -1.77
N GLY A 119 -7.94 -6.57 -1.71
CA GLY A 119 -8.78 -5.81 -0.77
C GLY A 119 -8.36 -6.05 0.68
N ALA A 120 -8.18 -7.32 1.07
CA ALA A 120 -7.73 -7.69 2.41
C ALA A 120 -6.32 -7.16 2.71
N ILE A 121 -5.37 -7.31 1.79
CA ILE A 121 -3.99 -6.82 1.96
C ILE A 121 -3.99 -5.30 2.15
N LEU A 122 -4.65 -4.53 1.29
CA LEU A 122 -4.58 -3.07 1.34
C LEU A 122 -5.25 -2.50 2.60
N ILE A 123 -6.38 -3.07 3.02
CA ILE A 123 -7.03 -2.70 4.28
C ILE A 123 -6.14 -3.05 5.48
N ALA A 124 -5.63 -4.29 5.53
CA ALA A 124 -4.81 -4.75 6.65
C ALA A 124 -3.50 -3.97 6.76
N VAL A 125 -2.80 -3.77 5.65
CA VAL A 125 -1.58 -2.95 5.57
C VAL A 125 -1.87 -1.54 6.09
N ARG A 126 -2.99 -0.94 5.68
CA ARG A 126 -3.34 0.41 6.15
C ARG A 126 -3.63 0.45 7.65
N MET A 127 -4.43 -0.49 8.17
CA MET A 127 -4.73 -0.56 9.59
C MET A 127 -3.48 -0.77 10.44
N VAL A 128 -2.60 -1.70 10.05
CA VAL A 128 -1.34 -1.96 10.75
C VAL A 128 -0.43 -0.73 10.69
N TYR A 129 -0.36 -0.04 9.54
CA TYR A 129 0.38 1.22 9.43
C TYR A 129 -0.11 2.26 10.44
N ASP A 130 -1.42 2.44 10.55
CA ASP A 130 -2.00 3.45 11.45
C ASP A 130 -1.78 3.09 12.92
N ILE A 131 -1.97 1.81 13.29
CA ILE A 131 -1.67 1.31 14.65
C ILE A 131 -0.19 1.53 14.98
N CYS A 132 0.73 1.09 14.11
CA CYS A 132 2.16 1.28 14.32
C CYS A 132 2.52 2.78 14.39
N SER A 133 1.84 3.65 13.64
CA SER A 133 2.04 5.11 13.73
C SER A 133 1.64 5.66 15.09
N LEU A 134 0.51 5.21 15.65
CA LEU A 134 0.02 5.64 16.95
C LEU A 134 0.94 5.15 18.08
N VAL A 135 1.32 3.88 18.04
CA VAL A 135 2.26 3.28 19.00
C VAL A 135 3.61 3.99 18.93
N TYR A 136 4.13 4.23 17.73
CA TYR A 136 5.36 4.96 17.52
C TYR A 136 5.30 6.37 18.11
N ARG A 137 4.22 7.11 17.84
CA ARG A 137 4.04 8.46 18.38
C ARG A 137 4.02 8.49 19.92
N ARG A 138 3.31 7.53 20.54
CA ARG A 138 3.30 7.39 22.01
C ARG A 138 4.69 7.11 22.54
N PHE A 139 5.38 6.14 21.94
CA PHE A 139 6.76 5.81 22.29
C PHE A 139 7.70 7.02 22.21
N ILE A 140 7.62 7.86 21.17
CA ILE A 140 8.43 9.08 21.10
C ILE A 140 8.04 10.10 22.16
N THR A 141 6.74 10.23 22.47
CA THR A 141 6.28 11.13 23.54
C THR A 141 6.84 10.69 24.89
N ASP A 142 6.74 9.40 25.21
CA ASP A 142 7.27 8.81 26.45
C ASP A 142 8.80 9.01 26.56
N LEU A 143 9.52 8.89 25.44
CA LEU A 143 10.96 9.13 25.40
C LEU A 143 11.34 10.60 25.59
N ILE A 144 10.57 11.54 25.03
CA ILE A 144 10.79 12.97 25.23
C ILE A 144 10.62 13.30 26.71
N ASP A 145 9.53 12.83 27.32
CA ASP A 145 9.24 13.05 28.74
C ASP A 145 10.34 12.43 29.64
N TYR A 146 10.86 11.25 29.27
CA TYR A 146 11.97 10.62 29.97
C TYR A 146 13.30 11.38 29.79
N SER A 147 13.62 11.84 28.57
CA SER A 147 14.86 12.61 28.29
C SER A 147 14.85 14.01 28.92
N GLY A 148 13.68 14.60 29.17
CA GLY A 148 13.58 15.82 29.96
C GLY A 148 13.97 15.63 31.43
N SER A 149 13.97 14.38 31.91
CA SER A 149 14.28 14.00 33.30
C SER A 149 15.71 13.50 33.51
N ILE A 150 16.42 13.14 32.44
CA ILE A 150 17.78 12.58 32.48
C ILE A 150 18.65 13.36 31.50
N SER A 151 19.85 13.74 31.90
CA SER A 151 20.87 14.33 31.03
C SER A 151 21.44 13.33 30.00
N SER A 152 20.58 12.59 29.30
CA SER A 152 20.95 11.68 28.22
C SER A 152 21.34 12.50 26.99
N SER A 153 22.46 12.17 26.37
CA SER A 153 22.93 12.84 25.16
C SER A 153 21.92 12.63 24.03
N GLY A 154 21.66 13.68 23.25
CA GLY A 154 20.69 13.63 22.13
C GLY A 154 21.00 12.54 21.08
N GLU A 155 22.22 12.01 21.04
CA GLU A 155 22.62 10.93 20.14
C GLU A 155 21.97 9.58 20.47
N GLU A 156 21.80 9.23 21.75
CA GLU A 156 21.13 7.98 22.15
C GLU A 156 19.63 8.02 21.80
N PHE A 157 19.00 9.18 22.00
CA PHE A 157 17.61 9.42 21.60
C PHE A 157 17.43 9.26 20.08
N VAL A 158 18.32 9.85 19.29
CA VAL A 158 18.31 9.74 17.83
C VAL A 158 18.53 8.28 17.40
N ALA A 159 19.48 7.55 18.00
CA ALA A 159 19.72 6.15 17.67
C ALA A 159 18.50 5.26 17.96
N LEU A 160 17.82 5.48 19.08
CA LEU A 160 16.63 4.73 19.49
C LEU A 160 15.40 5.05 18.62
N TYR A 161 15.22 6.33 18.25
CA TYR A 161 14.27 6.78 17.24
C TYR A 161 14.53 6.09 15.88
N ASN A 162 15.79 6.05 15.45
CA ASN A 162 16.19 5.48 14.15
C ASN A 162 15.90 3.98 14.07
N ASN A 163 16.24 3.24 15.12
CA ASN A 163 16.06 1.80 15.15
C ASN A 163 14.58 1.38 15.16
N THR A 164 13.69 2.21 15.70
CA THR A 164 12.26 1.87 15.81
C THR A 164 11.43 2.30 14.61
N HIS A 165 11.85 3.34 13.87
CA HIS A 165 11.10 3.84 12.72
C HIS A 165 11.02 2.83 11.56
N GLY A 166 12.10 2.06 11.31
CA GLY A 166 12.17 1.07 10.24
C GLY A 166 11.23 -0.12 10.41
N PHE A 167 10.98 -0.56 11.66
CA PHE A 167 10.16 -1.74 11.96
C PHE A 167 8.71 -1.60 11.53
N LYS A 168 8.19 -0.38 11.51
CA LYS A 168 6.83 -0.08 11.05
C LYS A 168 6.56 -0.56 9.62
N TYR A 169 7.58 -0.53 8.75
CA TYR A 169 7.39 -0.74 7.31
C TYR A 169 7.61 -2.19 6.84
N ILE A 170 8.22 -3.04 7.68
CA ILE A 170 8.59 -4.42 7.31
C ILE A 170 7.37 -5.27 6.99
N GLY A 171 6.48 -5.45 7.97
CA GLY A 171 5.30 -6.31 7.79
C GLY A 171 4.38 -5.80 6.68
N LEU A 172 4.31 -4.48 6.53
CA LEU A 172 3.50 -3.80 5.53
C LEU A 172 4.00 -4.05 4.11
N LEU A 173 5.30 -3.87 3.89
CA LEU A 173 5.88 -4.11 2.57
C LEU A 173 5.87 -5.60 2.21
N ILE A 174 6.14 -6.48 3.18
CA ILE A 174 6.06 -7.93 2.95
C ILE A 174 4.66 -8.32 2.47
N ALA A 175 3.59 -7.77 3.07
CA ALA A 175 2.23 -8.04 2.64
C ALA A 175 1.96 -7.57 1.19
N LEU A 176 2.40 -6.37 0.81
CA LEU A 176 2.27 -5.87 -0.57
C LEU A 176 3.05 -6.71 -1.59
N LEU A 177 4.27 -7.13 -1.23
CA LEU A 177 5.10 -7.99 -2.07
C LEU A 177 4.51 -9.38 -2.19
N LEU A 178 3.96 -9.96 -1.11
CA LEU A 178 3.23 -11.23 -1.17
C LEU A 178 1.99 -11.13 -2.08
N GLY A 179 1.22 -10.05 -2.00
CA GLY A 179 0.10 -9.80 -2.93
C GLY A 179 0.55 -9.77 -4.39
N SER A 180 1.67 -9.10 -4.68
CA SER A 180 2.27 -9.08 -6.02
C SER A 180 2.77 -10.45 -6.47
N LEU A 181 3.44 -11.20 -5.59
CA LEU A 181 3.93 -12.54 -5.88
C LEU A 181 2.79 -13.51 -6.17
N MET A 182 1.74 -13.50 -5.33
CA MET A 182 0.53 -14.31 -5.52
C MET A 182 -0.15 -13.97 -6.84
N THR A 183 -0.26 -12.68 -7.17
CA THR A 183 -0.75 -12.25 -8.49
C THR A 183 0.10 -12.84 -9.61
N GLY A 184 1.43 -12.78 -9.51
CA GLY A 184 2.34 -13.40 -10.47
C GLY A 184 2.20 -14.92 -10.58
N ILE A 185 1.84 -15.61 -9.49
CA ILE A 185 1.56 -17.06 -9.49
C ILE A 185 0.24 -17.35 -10.22
N PHE A 186 -0.85 -16.67 -9.85
CA PHE A 186 -2.18 -16.84 -10.47
C PHE A 186 -2.16 -16.56 -11.97
N LEU A 187 -1.42 -15.52 -12.38
CA LEU A 187 -1.30 -15.13 -13.80
C LEU A 187 -0.22 -15.91 -14.56
N ASN A 188 0.50 -16.81 -13.88
CA ASN A 188 1.72 -17.45 -14.36
C ASN A 188 2.73 -16.48 -14.99
N ASP A 189 2.84 -15.27 -14.42
CA ASP A 189 3.66 -14.19 -14.97
C ASP A 189 5.07 -14.18 -14.37
N LYS A 190 6.06 -14.58 -15.16
CA LYS A 190 7.47 -14.55 -14.76
C LYS A 190 7.96 -13.14 -14.43
N MET A 191 7.49 -12.10 -15.13
CA MET A 191 7.95 -10.72 -14.91
C MET A 191 7.51 -10.20 -13.55
N ILE A 192 6.23 -10.37 -13.19
CA ILE A 192 5.73 -9.96 -11.87
C ILE A 192 6.47 -10.69 -10.77
N LYS A 193 6.68 -12.01 -10.91
CA LYS A 193 7.44 -12.82 -9.95
C LYS A 193 8.87 -12.30 -9.75
N VAL A 194 9.60 -12.06 -10.84
CA VAL A 194 10.99 -11.59 -10.80
C VAL A 194 11.10 -10.18 -10.22
N ILE A 195 10.26 -9.24 -10.67
CA ILE A 195 10.25 -7.86 -10.14
C ILE A 195 9.96 -7.86 -8.64
N THR A 196 9.00 -8.67 -8.20
CA THR A 196 8.65 -8.78 -6.78
C THR A 196 9.82 -9.30 -5.94
N LEU A 197 10.56 -10.30 -6.43
CA LEU A 197 11.75 -10.83 -5.76
C LEU A 197 12.91 -9.81 -5.71
N ILE A 198 13.08 -9.02 -6.78
CA ILE A 198 14.05 -7.93 -6.83
C ILE A 198 13.69 -6.87 -5.78
N LEU A 199 12.44 -6.43 -5.72
CA LEU A 199 11.97 -5.45 -4.73
C LEU A 199 12.13 -5.97 -3.30
N LEU A 200 11.84 -7.25 -3.06
CA LEU A 200 12.07 -7.88 -1.75
C LEU A 200 13.54 -7.84 -1.37
N THR A 201 14.44 -8.19 -2.29
CA THR A 201 15.88 -8.15 -2.06
C THR A 201 16.35 -6.73 -1.75
N PHE A 202 15.93 -5.74 -2.54
CA PHE A 202 16.27 -4.34 -2.30
C PHE A 202 15.76 -3.84 -0.94
N PHE A 203 14.57 -4.26 -0.54
CA PHE A 203 14.04 -3.92 0.77
C PHE A 203 14.88 -4.52 1.90
N LEU A 204 15.20 -5.81 1.83
CA LEU A 204 16.03 -6.49 2.84
C LEU A 204 17.40 -5.82 2.95
N LEU A 205 18.04 -5.51 1.82
CA LEU A 205 19.31 -4.78 1.80
C LEU A 205 19.16 -3.39 2.42
N SER A 206 18.08 -2.67 2.10
CA SER A 206 17.83 -1.35 2.67
C SER A 206 17.55 -1.40 4.17
N PHE A 207 16.89 -2.45 4.64
CA PHE A 207 16.61 -2.64 6.06
C PHE A 207 17.86 -2.99 6.86
N VAL A 208 18.75 -3.82 6.31
CA VAL A 208 19.96 -4.28 7.01
C VAL A 208 21.11 -3.29 6.87
N LEU A 209 21.26 -2.63 5.72
CA LEU A 209 22.46 -1.86 5.38
C LEU A 209 22.26 -0.35 5.36
N LEU A 210 21.03 0.14 5.13
CA LEU A 210 20.78 1.57 4.97
C LEU A 210 20.16 2.16 6.25
N GLY A 211 20.97 2.93 6.97
CA GLY A 211 20.51 3.73 8.12
C GLY A 211 19.67 4.95 7.71
N MET A 212 19.20 5.68 8.72
CA MET A 212 18.53 6.97 8.50
C MET A 212 19.55 8.03 8.05
N HIS A 213 19.21 8.79 7.02
CA HIS A 213 19.97 9.97 6.60
C HIS A 213 19.20 11.25 6.93
N THR A 214 19.79 12.16 7.68
CA THR A 214 19.20 13.47 7.94
C THR A 214 19.54 14.43 6.81
N VAL A 215 18.52 15.08 6.24
CA VAL A 215 18.66 16.08 5.17
C VAL A 215 17.96 17.36 5.60
N THR A 216 18.61 18.51 5.37
CA THR A 216 18.02 19.81 5.69
C THR A 216 17.25 20.33 4.48
N VAL A 217 15.94 20.55 4.63
CA VAL A 217 15.05 21.06 3.57
C VAL A 217 14.30 22.28 4.11
N ALA A 218 14.44 23.43 3.43
CA ALA A 218 13.77 24.69 3.78
C ALA A 218 13.93 25.12 5.25
N GLY A 219 15.09 24.87 5.85
CA GLY A 219 15.41 25.20 7.24
C GLY A 219 14.98 24.14 8.27
N TYR A 220 14.35 23.05 7.85
CA TYR A 220 13.95 21.94 8.71
C TYR A 220 14.85 20.72 8.48
N SER A 221 15.25 20.05 9.56
CA SER A 221 15.97 18.76 9.49
C SER A 221 14.96 17.62 9.34
N VAL A 222 15.07 16.85 8.26
CA VAL A 222 14.20 15.72 7.94
C VAL A 222 15.02 14.44 7.94
N GLY A 223 14.65 13.48 8.79
CA GLY A 223 15.20 12.14 8.78
C GLY A 223 14.59 11.31 7.65
N ILE A 224 15.39 10.87 6.69
CA ILE A 224 15.00 9.96 5.61
C ILE A 224 15.37 8.54 6.01
N VAL A 225 14.35 7.69 6.15
CA VAL A 225 14.53 6.25 6.36
C VAL A 225 14.22 5.54 5.05
N TRP A 226 15.22 4.91 4.43
CA TRP A 226 15.09 4.32 3.08
C TRP A 226 14.00 3.26 2.98
N THR A 227 13.77 2.49 4.05
CA THR A 227 12.68 1.51 4.11
C THR A 227 11.30 2.15 4.02
N SER A 228 11.12 3.35 4.58
CA SER A 228 9.90 4.16 4.42
C SER A 228 9.74 4.65 2.98
N VAL A 229 10.83 5.13 2.37
CA VAL A 229 10.81 5.62 0.98
C VAL A 229 10.40 4.50 0.03
N ILE A 230 11.03 3.32 0.15
CA ILE A 230 10.71 2.13 -0.66
C ILE A 230 9.27 1.71 -0.44
N PHE A 231 8.82 1.66 0.82
CA PHE A 231 7.45 1.31 1.15
C PHE A 231 6.45 2.24 0.44
N HIS A 232 6.59 3.56 0.60
CA HIS A 232 5.66 4.51 0.00
C HIS A 232 5.73 4.53 -1.52
N LEU A 233 6.90 4.33 -2.13
CA LEU A 233 7.03 4.15 -3.57
C LEU A 233 6.30 2.91 -4.06
N VAL A 234 6.43 1.77 -3.37
CA VAL A 234 5.74 0.52 -3.76
C VAL A 234 4.23 0.64 -3.56
N GLU A 235 3.79 1.21 -2.44
CA GLU A 235 2.38 1.42 -2.10
C GLU A 235 1.67 2.34 -3.11
N THR A 236 2.35 3.37 -3.62
CA THR A 236 1.73 4.34 -4.54
C THR A 236 2.09 4.03 -5.99
N VAL A 237 3.32 4.32 -6.38
CA VAL A 237 3.83 4.17 -7.75
C VAL A 237 3.82 2.70 -8.16
N GLY A 238 4.21 1.79 -7.27
CA GLY A 238 4.23 0.35 -7.52
C GLY A 238 2.83 -0.20 -7.82
N LEU A 239 1.84 0.09 -6.99
CA LEU A 239 0.44 -0.33 -7.24
C LEU A 239 -0.13 0.29 -8.53
N PHE A 240 0.19 1.56 -8.80
CA PHE A 240 -0.24 2.22 -10.03
C PHE A 240 0.37 1.56 -11.28
N ILE A 241 1.69 1.30 -11.27
CA ILE A 241 2.38 0.60 -12.37
C ILE A 241 1.85 -0.83 -12.51
N LEU A 242 1.62 -1.54 -11.41
CA LEU A 242 1.02 -2.87 -11.44
C LEU A 242 -0.38 -2.83 -12.08
N GLY A 243 -1.22 -1.87 -11.71
CA GLY A 243 -2.52 -1.65 -12.33
C GLY A 243 -2.43 -1.42 -13.84
N LEU A 244 -1.49 -0.56 -14.29
CA LEU A 244 -1.25 -0.30 -15.72
C LEU A 244 -0.79 -1.56 -16.45
N TYR A 245 0.15 -2.28 -15.85
CA TYR A 245 0.69 -3.51 -16.38
C TYR A 245 -0.40 -4.57 -16.57
N LEU A 246 -1.21 -4.78 -15.53
CA LEU A 246 -2.30 -5.73 -15.53
C LEU A 246 -3.33 -5.36 -16.60
N ARG A 247 -3.75 -4.10 -16.66
CA ARG A 247 -4.71 -3.62 -17.66
C ARG A 247 -4.22 -3.81 -19.10
N LYS A 248 -2.94 -3.55 -19.36
CA LYS A 248 -2.36 -3.65 -20.70
C LYS A 248 -2.18 -5.10 -21.15
N LYS A 249 -1.78 -5.99 -20.24
CA LYS A 249 -1.39 -7.37 -20.56
C LYS A 249 -2.54 -8.37 -20.39
N TYR A 250 -3.46 -8.11 -19.47
CA TYR A 250 -4.55 -9.01 -19.08
C TYR A 250 -5.90 -8.33 -19.29
N ILE A 251 -6.53 -8.60 -20.43
CA ILE A 251 -7.84 -8.05 -20.77
C ILE A 251 -8.91 -8.73 -19.90
N GLY A 252 -9.78 -7.94 -19.27
CA GLY A 252 -10.77 -8.47 -18.33
C GLY A 252 -10.36 -8.40 -16.87
N LEU A 253 -9.06 -8.26 -16.60
CA LEU A 253 -8.49 -8.20 -15.26
C LEU A 253 -8.55 -6.80 -14.68
#